data_AF-A0A5C7AB33-F1
#
_entry.id   AF-A0A5C7AB33-F1
#
_cell.length_a   1.000
_cell.length_b   1.000
_cell.length_c   1.000
_cell.angle_alpha   90.00
_cell.angle_beta   90.00
_cell.angle_gamma   90.00
#
_symmetry.space_group_name_H-M   'P 1'
#
loop_
_entity.id
_entity.type
_entity.pdbx_description
1 polymer ?
#
loop_
_entity_poly.entity_id
_entity_poly.type
_entity_poly.pdbx_seq_one_letter_code
_entity_poly.pdbx_strand_id
1 'polypeptide(L)'
;MKSALIMILMCTSVVLGSASSCIKEVEPMNSINNSTMENGKIKITVNSQSFTATLLDNDSAKAFMIMLPMTIHMTELNGNEKYDDLSNSLPTNSSNPGTIKNGDLMLYGSKTLVLFYKTFSTAYNYTKLGTLDDATGLASALGSRNVTVTFAVE
;
A
#
# COMPACT_ATOMS: atom_id res chain seq x y z
N MET A 1 43.74 12.97 35.29
CA MET A 1 44.63 13.72 34.38
C MET A 1 43.70 14.58 33.54
N LYS A 2 43.50 15.88 33.86
CA LYS A 2 44.28 17.03 33.35
C LYS A 2 44.45 16.90 31.81
N SER A 3 43.92 17.75 30.93
CA SER A 3 43.56 19.16 31.03
C SER A 3 42.63 19.57 29.89
N ALA A 4 41.89 20.66 30.11
CA ALA A 4 41.24 21.46 29.07
C ALA A 4 42.26 22.09 28.12
N LEU A 5 41.85 22.34 26.87
CA LEU A 5 42.39 23.45 26.09
C LEU A 5 41.30 24.00 25.15
N ILE A 6 40.82 25.18 25.52
CA ILE A 6 40.01 26.08 24.71
C ILE A 6 40.93 26.71 23.65
N MET A 7 40.50 26.71 22.39
CA MET A 7 41.06 27.64 21.40
C MET A 7 39.91 28.33 20.67
N ILE A 8 39.62 29.54 21.16
CA ILE A 8 38.81 30.55 20.49
C ILE A 8 39.64 31.04 19.30
N LEU A 9 39.09 30.92 18.09
CA LEU A 9 39.53 31.71 16.95
C LEU A 9 38.32 32.44 16.38
N MET A 10 38.17 33.70 16.79
CA MET A 10 37.30 34.65 16.11
C MET A 10 38.02 35.13 14.84
N CYS A 11 37.45 34.81 13.69
CA CYS A 11 37.69 35.56 12.47
C CYS A 11 36.37 36.21 12.05
N THR A 12 36.32 37.52 12.23
CA THR A 12 35.30 38.40 11.71
C THR A 12 35.42 38.52 10.19
N SER A 13 34.30 38.40 9.47
CA SER A 13 34.11 39.12 8.21
C SER A 13 32.61 39.31 8.01
N VAL A 14 32.14 40.52 8.29
CA VAL A 14 30.87 41.00 7.74
C VAL A 14 31.11 41.23 6.25
N VAL A 15 30.38 40.53 5.39
CA VAL A 15 30.23 40.91 3.99
C VAL A 15 28.76 41.23 3.75
N LEU A 16 28.55 42.44 3.24
CA LEU A 16 27.27 43.05 2.91
C LEU A 16 26.56 42.29 1.79
N GLY A 17 25.24 42.50 1.75
CA GLY A 17 24.30 41.75 0.94
C GLY A 17 24.54 41.80 -0.57
N SER A 18 24.04 40.76 -1.21
CA SER A 18 23.56 40.79 -2.58
C SER A 18 22.33 39.90 -2.62
N ALA A 19 21.17 40.49 -2.90
CA ALA A 19 19.96 39.75 -3.17
C ALA A 19 20.17 38.99 -4.49
N SER A 20 20.15 37.66 -4.45
CA SER A 20 19.97 36.85 -5.64
C SER A 20 19.46 35.47 -5.31
N SER A 21 18.30 35.21 -5.92
CA SER A 21 17.85 33.94 -6.46
C SER A 21 17.78 32.73 -5.51
N CYS A 22 16.54 32.39 -5.22
CA CYS A 22 16.05 31.09 -4.76
C CYS A 22 16.97 29.88 -5.04
N ILE A 23 17.56 29.34 -3.97
CA ILE A 23 17.91 27.92 -3.94
C ILE A 23 16.64 27.22 -3.46
N LYS A 24 15.95 26.55 -4.39
CA LYS A 24 14.93 25.56 -4.03
C LYS A 24 15.70 24.36 -3.49
N GLU A 25 15.68 24.18 -2.17
CA GLU A 25 16.05 22.89 -1.58
C GLU A 25 15.14 21.84 -2.20
N VAL A 26 15.74 20.91 -2.96
CA VAL A 26 15.06 19.71 -3.38
C VAL A 26 15.08 18.76 -2.19
N GLU A 27 14.04 18.88 -1.36
CA GLU A 27 13.64 17.83 -0.42
C GLU A 27 13.50 16.50 -1.20
N PRO A 28 14.01 15.37 -0.68
CA PRO A 28 13.89 14.09 -1.36
C PRO A 28 12.42 13.66 -1.33
N MET A 29 11.70 13.87 -2.43
CA MET A 29 10.31 13.47 -2.57
C MET A 29 10.21 11.96 -2.77
N ASN A 30 10.23 11.22 -1.66
CA ASN A 30 9.62 9.89 -1.60
C ASN A 30 8.28 9.97 -0.86
N SER A 31 7.36 10.77 -1.40
CA SER A 31 5.94 10.65 -1.07
C SER A 31 5.34 9.70 -2.09
N ILE A 32 5.21 8.43 -1.74
CA ILE A 32 4.25 7.56 -2.43
C ILE A 32 2.89 8.19 -2.12
N ASN A 33 2.38 9.00 -3.03
CA ASN A 33 1.07 9.61 -2.92
C ASN A 33 0.03 8.49 -3.01
N ASN A 34 -0.28 7.86 -1.87
CA ASN A 34 -1.36 6.89 -1.73
C ASN A 34 -2.71 7.64 -1.65
N SER A 35 -2.97 8.52 -2.61
CA SER A 35 -4.29 9.14 -2.73
C SER A 35 -5.31 8.05 -3.03
N THR A 36 -6.43 8.07 -2.32
CA THR A 36 -7.58 7.20 -2.60
C THR A 36 -8.31 7.72 -3.84
N MET A 37 -8.87 6.80 -4.64
CA MET A 37 -9.67 7.16 -5.81
C MET A 37 -11.05 7.69 -5.36
N GLU A 38 -11.51 8.80 -5.95
CA GLU A 38 -12.76 9.49 -5.59
C GLU A 38 -14.00 8.57 -5.65
N ASN A 39 -14.05 7.67 -6.66
CA ASN A 39 -15.09 6.65 -6.82
C ASN A 39 -14.53 5.23 -6.64
N GLY A 40 -13.46 5.06 -5.86
CA GLY A 40 -12.74 3.81 -5.71
C GLY A 40 -13.34 2.82 -4.71
N LYS A 41 -14.57 3.02 -4.25
CA LYS A 41 -15.20 2.12 -3.28
C LYS A 41 -15.68 0.85 -3.95
N ILE A 42 -15.30 -0.28 -3.35
CA ILE A 42 -15.71 -1.60 -3.78
C ILE A 42 -16.26 -2.39 -2.59
N LYS A 43 -17.21 -3.27 -2.88
CA LYS A 43 -17.72 -4.27 -1.96
C LYS A 43 -17.02 -5.60 -2.17
N ILE A 44 -16.48 -6.15 -1.10
CA ILE A 44 -15.88 -7.49 -1.02
C ILE A 44 -16.84 -8.38 -0.24
N THR A 45 -17.38 -9.41 -0.87
CA THR A 45 -18.35 -10.32 -0.26
C THR A 45 -17.74 -11.70 -0.09
N VAL A 46 -17.81 -12.22 1.13
CA VAL A 46 -17.33 -13.55 1.53
C VAL A 46 -18.46 -14.24 2.27
N ASN A 47 -18.95 -15.36 1.74
CA ASN A 47 -20.17 -16.01 2.24
C ASN A 47 -21.34 -15.00 2.31
N SER A 48 -21.91 -14.79 3.50
CA SER A 48 -23.00 -13.83 3.74
C SER A 48 -22.52 -12.49 4.33
N GLN A 49 -21.20 -12.26 4.41
CA GLN A 49 -20.62 -11.04 4.96
C GLN A 49 -20.07 -10.16 3.84
N SER A 50 -20.26 -8.85 3.97
CA SER A 50 -19.75 -7.85 3.03
C SER A 50 -18.86 -6.84 3.76
N PHE A 51 -17.79 -6.46 3.10
CA PHE A 51 -16.80 -5.48 3.55
C PHE A 51 -16.65 -4.41 2.48
N THR A 52 -16.45 -3.17 2.89
CA THR A 52 -16.09 -2.08 1.97
C THR A 52 -14.58 -1.90 1.96
N ALA A 53 -14.02 -1.74 0.77
CA ALA A 53 -12.64 -1.36 0.56
C ALA A 53 -12.56 -0.13 -0.35
N THR A 54 -11.55 0.70 -0.11
CA THR A 54 -11.24 1.85 -0.94
C THR A 54 -9.97 1.59 -1.75
N LEU A 55 -10.11 1.67 -3.06
CA LEU A 55 -9.01 1.56 -4.02
C LEU A 55 -8.18 2.86 -4.07
N LEU A 56 -6.88 2.70 -4.31
CA LEU A 56 -5.95 3.81 -4.53
C LEU A 56 -6.13 4.39 -5.93
N ASP A 57 -5.80 5.66 -6.10
CA ASP A 57 -5.76 6.34 -7.39
C ASP A 57 -4.45 6.03 -8.12
N ASN A 58 -4.33 4.79 -8.61
CA ASN A 58 -3.20 4.34 -9.41
C ASN A 58 -3.65 3.42 -10.57
N ASP A 59 -2.77 3.23 -11.55
CA ASP A 59 -3.11 2.50 -12.79
C ASP A 59 -3.51 1.05 -12.54
N SER A 60 -2.87 0.39 -11.58
CA SER A 60 -3.16 -0.99 -11.20
C SER A 60 -4.57 -1.12 -10.60
N ALA A 61 -4.94 -0.22 -9.70
CA ALA A 61 -6.23 -0.19 -9.05
C ALA A 61 -7.36 0.20 -10.02
N LYS A 62 -7.11 1.15 -10.93
CA LYS A 62 -8.04 1.49 -12.02
C LYS A 62 -8.29 0.28 -12.94
N ALA A 63 -7.23 -0.42 -13.33
CA ALA A 63 -7.34 -1.61 -14.16
C ALA A 63 -8.07 -2.75 -13.44
N PHE A 64 -7.82 -2.94 -12.15
CA PHE A 64 -8.56 -3.89 -11.31
C PHE A 64 -10.05 -3.54 -11.24
N MET A 65 -10.40 -2.27 -11.03
CA MET A 65 -11.79 -1.80 -10.94
C MET A 65 -12.59 -2.09 -12.22
N ILE A 66 -11.97 -1.99 -13.40
CA ILE A 66 -12.60 -2.31 -14.70
C ILE A 66 -12.98 -3.79 -14.81
N MET A 67 -12.32 -4.69 -14.07
CA MET A 67 -12.63 -6.12 -14.09
C MET A 67 -13.86 -6.47 -13.24
N LEU A 68 -14.40 -5.52 -12.46
CA LEU A 68 -15.49 -5.78 -11.53
C LEU A 68 -16.86 -5.69 -12.25
N PRO A 69 -17.85 -6.51 -11.85
CA PRO A 69 -17.80 -7.49 -10.76
C PRO A 69 -17.10 -8.79 -11.15
N MET A 70 -16.44 -9.42 -10.19
CA MET A 70 -15.84 -10.74 -10.38
C MET A 70 -15.92 -11.61 -9.13
N THR A 71 -16.05 -12.91 -9.34
CA THR A 71 -16.07 -13.93 -8.28
C THR A 71 -14.89 -14.87 -8.47
N ILE A 72 -14.06 -15.01 -7.44
CA ILE A 72 -12.77 -15.71 -7.48
C ILE A 72 -12.74 -16.80 -6.42
N HIS A 73 -12.22 -17.97 -6.76
CA HIS A 73 -11.98 -19.06 -5.82
C HIS A 73 -10.57 -18.92 -5.23
N MET A 74 -10.44 -18.17 -4.14
CA MET A 74 -9.14 -17.83 -3.57
C MET A 74 -8.59 -18.97 -2.69
N THR A 75 -7.31 -19.26 -2.87
CA THR A 75 -6.55 -20.27 -2.13
C THR A 75 -6.03 -19.69 -0.83
N GLU A 76 -6.09 -20.48 0.25
CA GLU A 76 -5.46 -20.11 1.51
C GLU A 76 -3.95 -20.32 1.44
N LEU A 77 -3.21 -19.34 1.98
CA LEU A 77 -1.77 -19.48 2.18
C LEU A 77 -1.35 -18.96 3.55
N ASN A 78 -0.45 -19.70 4.20
CA ASN A 78 0.31 -19.31 5.40
C ASN A 78 -0.48 -18.84 6.63
N GLY A 79 -1.80 -18.98 6.67
CA GLY A 79 -2.62 -18.51 7.79
C GLY A 79 -2.83 -17.00 7.85
N ASN A 80 -2.46 -16.23 6.81
CA ASN A 80 -2.50 -14.76 6.80
C ASN A 80 -3.05 -14.15 5.51
N GLU A 81 -3.20 -14.92 4.43
CA GLU A 81 -3.59 -14.40 3.12
C GLU A 81 -4.50 -15.35 2.34
N LYS A 82 -5.30 -14.77 1.44
CA LYS A 82 -5.98 -15.49 0.36
C LYS A 82 -5.46 -14.97 -0.97
N TYR A 83 -5.24 -15.84 -1.94
CA TYR A 83 -4.76 -15.42 -3.25
C TYR A 83 -5.39 -16.21 -4.41
N ASP A 84 -5.38 -15.62 -5.59
CA ASP A 84 -5.59 -16.31 -6.87
C ASP A 84 -4.97 -15.49 -8.02
N ASP A 85 -4.76 -16.12 -9.17
CA ASP A 85 -4.30 -15.42 -10.36
C ASP A 85 -5.47 -14.80 -11.14
N LEU A 86 -5.34 -13.52 -11.49
CA LEU A 86 -6.25 -12.84 -12.40
C LEU A 86 -6.08 -13.38 -13.83
N SER A 87 -7.18 -13.37 -14.59
CA SER A 87 -7.19 -13.83 -15.99
C SER A 87 -6.22 -13.04 -16.89
N ASN A 88 -6.04 -11.75 -16.59
CA ASN A 88 -5.17 -10.83 -17.30
C ASN A 88 -4.15 -10.21 -16.35
N SER A 89 -2.95 -9.90 -16.86
CA SER A 89 -1.98 -9.11 -16.12
C SER A 89 -2.42 -7.66 -16.00
N LEU A 90 -2.19 -7.06 -14.84
CA LEU A 90 -2.40 -5.64 -14.58
C LEU A 90 -1.07 -4.87 -14.65
N PRO A 91 -1.11 -3.54 -14.89
CA PRO A 91 0.05 -2.69 -14.67
C PRO A 91 0.57 -2.84 -13.24
N THR A 92 1.87 -2.68 -13.03
CA THR A 92 2.47 -2.80 -11.70
C THR A 92 3.39 -1.63 -11.39
N ASN A 93 3.39 -1.22 -10.14
CA ASN A 93 4.38 -0.32 -9.55
C ASN A 93 4.76 -0.92 -8.19
N SER A 94 5.48 -2.03 -8.23
CA SER A 94 5.72 -2.85 -7.03
C SER A 94 6.82 -2.25 -6.16
N SER A 95 6.57 -2.18 -4.85
CA SER A 95 7.55 -1.76 -3.85
C SER A 95 7.42 -2.60 -2.59
N ASN A 96 8.44 -2.59 -1.74
CA ASN A 96 8.38 -3.26 -0.45
C ASN A 96 7.63 -2.35 0.55
N PRO A 97 6.48 -2.76 1.11
CA PRO A 97 5.74 -1.95 2.07
C PRO A 97 6.31 -2.02 3.50
N GLY A 98 7.26 -2.93 3.75
CA GLY A 98 7.82 -3.29 5.06
C GLY A 98 6.85 -4.08 5.93
N THR A 99 5.60 -3.62 6.01
CA THR A 99 4.52 -4.23 6.77
C THR A 99 3.27 -4.35 5.92
N ILE A 100 2.72 -5.56 5.86
CA ILE A 100 1.37 -5.82 5.37
C ILE A 100 0.40 -5.58 6.51
N LYS A 101 -0.73 -4.93 6.23
CA LYS A 101 -1.81 -4.69 7.21
C LYS A 101 -2.99 -5.62 6.94
N ASN A 102 -3.69 -5.99 8.02
CA ASN A 102 -4.99 -6.64 7.91
C ASN A 102 -5.94 -5.78 7.05
N GLY A 103 -6.52 -6.38 6.01
CA GLY A 103 -7.38 -5.72 5.06
C GLY A 103 -6.68 -5.18 3.81
N ASP A 104 -5.36 -5.33 3.69
CA ASP A 104 -4.64 -4.91 2.49
C ASP A 104 -5.03 -5.79 1.28
N LEU A 105 -5.35 -5.12 0.16
CA LEU A 105 -5.60 -5.74 -1.14
C LEU A 105 -4.45 -5.36 -2.09
N MET A 106 -3.74 -6.35 -2.59
CA MET A 106 -2.48 -6.14 -3.31
C MET A 106 -2.31 -7.10 -4.49
N LEU A 107 -1.37 -6.78 -5.39
CA LEU A 107 -0.84 -7.68 -6.40
C LEU A 107 0.56 -8.17 -6.01
N TYR A 108 0.77 -9.48 -6.12
CA TYR A 108 2.09 -10.08 -6.22
C TYR A 108 2.43 -10.34 -7.70
N GLY A 109 3.55 -9.79 -8.16
CA GLY A 109 3.82 -9.70 -9.60
C GLY A 109 2.73 -8.89 -10.30
N SER A 110 2.31 -9.34 -11.49
CA SER A 110 1.30 -8.64 -12.31
C SER A 110 -0.05 -9.34 -12.39
N LYS A 111 -0.21 -10.52 -11.78
CA LYS A 111 -1.43 -11.34 -11.92
C LYS A 111 -2.02 -11.80 -10.60
N THR A 112 -1.19 -12.08 -9.59
CA THR A 112 -1.67 -12.71 -8.38
C THR A 112 -2.32 -11.68 -7.47
N LEU A 113 -3.64 -11.73 -7.36
CA LEU A 113 -4.41 -10.91 -6.43
C LEU A 113 -4.31 -11.52 -5.03
N VAL A 114 -3.97 -10.71 -4.03
CA VAL A 114 -3.81 -11.14 -2.65
C VAL A 114 -4.66 -10.27 -1.73
N LEU A 115 -5.48 -10.92 -0.90
CA LEU A 115 -6.23 -10.30 0.19
C LEU A 115 -5.65 -10.76 1.53
N PHE A 116 -5.04 -9.84 2.25
CA PHE A 116 -4.42 -10.12 3.54
C PHE A 116 -5.41 -9.92 4.69
N TYR A 117 -5.46 -10.87 5.62
CA TYR A 117 -6.34 -10.82 6.80
C TYR A 117 -5.60 -10.85 8.14
N LYS A 118 -4.28 -10.61 8.11
CA LYS A 118 -3.43 -10.40 9.29
C LYS A 118 -2.37 -9.34 9.00
N THR A 119 -1.92 -8.66 10.05
CA THR A 119 -0.78 -7.72 9.98
C THR A 119 0.53 -8.47 10.26
N PHE A 120 1.54 -8.30 9.40
CA PHE A 120 2.86 -8.92 9.56
C PHE A 120 3.92 -8.19 8.73
N SER A 121 5.20 -8.34 9.09
CA SER A 121 6.32 -7.81 8.31
C SER A 121 6.61 -8.67 7.09
N THR A 122 6.99 -8.04 5.98
CA THR A 122 7.30 -8.74 4.72
C THR A 122 8.61 -8.28 4.12
N ALA A 123 9.32 -9.20 3.47
CA ALA A 123 10.51 -8.91 2.67
C ALA A 123 10.18 -8.76 1.17
N TYR A 124 8.94 -9.02 0.76
CA TYR A 124 8.52 -9.05 -0.64
C TYR A 124 7.97 -7.72 -1.14
N ASN A 125 8.03 -7.55 -2.46
CA ASN A 125 7.45 -6.41 -3.16
C ASN A 125 6.01 -6.72 -3.58
N TYR A 126 5.14 -5.72 -3.45
CA TYR A 126 3.76 -5.78 -3.87
C TYR A 126 3.35 -4.48 -4.56
N THR A 127 2.33 -4.54 -5.41
CA THR A 127 1.62 -3.34 -5.86
C THR A 127 0.32 -3.23 -5.10
N LYS A 128 0.17 -2.16 -4.29
CA LYS A 128 -1.03 -1.97 -3.48
C LYS A 128 -2.18 -1.47 -4.35
N LEU A 129 -3.32 -2.17 -4.27
CA LEU A 129 -4.54 -1.80 -4.99
C LEU A 129 -5.47 -0.97 -4.10
N GLY A 130 -5.56 -1.33 -2.83
CA GLY A 130 -6.45 -0.68 -1.88
C GLY A 130 -6.34 -1.30 -0.50
N THR A 131 -7.29 -0.94 0.36
CA THR A 131 -7.44 -1.51 1.70
C THR A 131 -8.91 -1.54 2.06
N LEU A 132 -9.32 -2.51 2.87
CA LEU A 132 -10.60 -2.44 3.56
C LEU A 132 -10.67 -1.18 4.43
N ASP A 133 -11.85 -0.57 4.48
CA ASP A 133 -12.15 0.58 5.33
C ASP A 133 -12.26 0.13 6.81
N ASP A 134 -12.87 -1.04 7.03
CA ASP A 134 -12.89 -1.77 8.29
C ASP A 134 -12.71 -3.27 8.03
N ALA A 135 -11.63 -3.84 8.59
CA ALA A 135 -11.28 -5.26 8.45
C ALA A 135 -11.76 -6.11 9.65
N THR A 136 -12.57 -5.55 10.55
CA THR A 136 -13.16 -6.28 11.68
C THR A 136 -14.00 -7.45 11.17
N GLY A 137 -13.72 -8.66 11.67
CA GLY A 137 -14.42 -9.87 11.25
C GLY A 137 -13.91 -10.52 9.96
N LEU A 138 -13.01 -9.87 9.20
CA LEU A 138 -12.50 -10.40 7.92
C LEU A 138 -11.91 -11.81 8.06
N ALA A 139 -11.00 -12.01 9.03
CA ALA A 139 -10.35 -13.30 9.25
C ALA A 139 -11.36 -14.42 9.59
N SER A 140 -12.43 -14.10 10.32
CA SER A 140 -13.50 -15.04 10.65
C SER A 140 -14.31 -15.41 9.42
N ALA A 141 -14.65 -14.42 8.58
CA ALA A 141 -15.40 -14.64 7.35
C ALA A 141 -14.64 -15.49 6.33
N LEU A 142 -13.33 -15.25 6.19
CA LEU A 142 -12.46 -15.97 5.25
C LEU A 142 -12.11 -17.39 5.74
N GLY A 143 -12.03 -17.61 7.04
CA GLY A 143 -11.66 -18.90 7.65
C GLY A 143 -10.26 -19.40 7.24
N SER A 144 -9.97 -20.65 7.57
CA SER A 144 -8.65 -21.29 7.35
C SER A 144 -8.55 -22.16 6.09
N ARG A 145 -9.55 -22.11 5.20
CA ARG A 145 -9.60 -22.91 3.96
C ARG A 145 -9.74 -22.00 2.74
N ASN A 146 -9.63 -22.57 1.55
CA ASN A 146 -9.98 -21.89 0.31
C ASN A 146 -11.41 -21.36 0.38
N VAL A 147 -11.65 -20.21 -0.23
CA VAL A 147 -12.93 -19.50 -0.11
C VAL A 147 -13.26 -18.75 -1.40
N THR A 148 -14.54 -18.71 -1.74
CA THR A 148 -15.02 -17.89 -2.86
C THR A 148 -15.27 -16.47 -2.38
N VAL A 149 -14.67 -15.50 -3.08
CA VAL A 149 -14.80 -14.07 -2.78
C VAL A 149 -15.34 -13.35 -4.00
N THR A 150 -16.32 -12.47 -3.79
CA THR A 150 -16.86 -11.61 -4.86
C THR A 150 -16.45 -10.18 -4.62
N PHE A 151 -15.89 -9.54 -5.64
CA PHE A 151 -15.54 -8.13 -5.67
C PHE A 151 -16.50 -7.42 -6.62
N ALA A 152 -17.08 -6.30 -6.21
CA ALA A 152 -17.98 -5.49 -7.03
C ALA A 152 -17.79 -4.01 -6.71
N VAL A 153 -18.07 -3.12 -7.67
CA VAL A 153 -18.22 -1.69 -7.37
C VAL A 153 -19.36 -1.48 -6.37
N GLU A 154 -19.19 -0.52 -5.47
CA GLU A 154 -20.26 -0.13 -4.52
C GLU A 154 -21.39 0.65 -5.21
#